data_AF-A0A8C7E2I0-F1
#
_entry.id   AF-A0A8C7E2I0-F1
#
_cell.length_a   1.000
_cell.length_b   1.000
_cell.length_c   1.000
_cell.angle_alpha   90.00
_cell.angle_beta   90.00
_cell.angle_gamma   90.00
#
_symmetry.space_group_name_H-M   'P 1'
#
loop_
_entity.id
_entity.type
_entity.pdbx_description
1 polymer ?
#
loop_
_entity_poly.entity_id
_entity_poly.type
_entity_poly.pdbx_seq_one_letter_code
_entity_poly.pdbx_strand_id
1 'polypeptide(L)'
;MVILCMCILLILFSALQTEHSHKKLRTERIYLTMMNADMDAVETENQIELEEKTRLINQVLELQHTLEDLSARVDAVKEENLKLKSENQVLGQYIENLMSASSVFQTTDTKSKRK
;
A
#
# COMPACT_ATOMS: atom_id res chain seq x y z
N MET A 1 2.27 28.28 81.01
CA MET A 1 3.24 27.25 80.59
C MET A 1 2.57 26.00 80.03
N VAL A 2 1.63 25.35 80.73
CA VAL A 2 0.93 24.14 80.24
C VAL A 2 0.09 24.37 78.98
N ILE A 3 -0.68 25.46 78.92
CA ILE A 3 -1.51 25.81 77.74
C ILE A 3 -0.63 26.09 76.52
N LEU A 4 0.47 26.84 76.70
CA LEU A 4 1.41 27.15 75.62
C LEU A 4 2.09 25.86 75.09
N CYS A 5 2.44 24.93 75.97
CA CYS A 5 2.99 23.62 75.60
C CYS A 5 1.97 22.78 74.80
N MET A 6 0.70 22.75 75.22
CA MET A 6 -0.37 22.05 74.50
C MET A 6 -0.63 22.68 73.11
N CYS A 7 -0.63 24.01 72.99
CA CYS A 7 -0.77 24.68 71.70
C CYS A 7 0.38 24.34 70.75
N ILE A 8 1.63 24.30 71.24
CA ILE A 8 2.80 23.95 70.43
C ILE A 8 2.72 22.49 69.96
N LEU A 9 2.32 21.57 70.84
CA LEU A 9 2.14 20.15 70.49
C LEU A 9 1.04 19.95 69.45
N LEU A 10 -0.09 20.66 69.56
CA LEU A 10 -1.17 20.61 68.57
C LEU A 10 -0.75 21.16 67.21
N ILE A 11 0.03 22.24 67.18
CA ILE A 11 0.55 22.82 65.93
C ILE A 11 1.55 21.86 65.27
N LEU A 12 2.47 21.27 66.04
CA LEU A 12 3.44 20.30 65.53
C LEU A 12 2.76 19.02 65.04
N PHE A 13 1.76 18.53 65.77
CA PHE A 13 0.98 17.37 65.36
C PHE A 13 0.19 17.64 64.06
N SER A 14 -0.44 18.81 63.96
CA SER A 14 -1.13 19.24 62.75
C SER A 14 -0.17 19.34 61.57
N ALA A 15 1.00 19.95 61.76
CA ALA A 15 2.03 20.11 60.72
C ALA A 15 2.60 18.76 60.23
N LEU A 16 2.80 17.81 61.14
CA LEU A 16 3.25 16.45 60.79
C LEU A 16 2.20 15.71 59.95
N GLN A 17 0.92 15.90 60.26
CA GLN A 17 -0.20 15.31 59.52
C GLN A 17 -0.32 15.89 58.11
N THR A 18 -0.07 17.19 57.92
CA THR A 18 -0.05 17.83 56.59
C THR A 18 1.14 17.35 55.75
N GLU A 19 2.33 17.23 56.34
CA GLU A 19 3.53 16.71 55.68
C GLU A 19 3.32 15.30 55.11
N HIS A 20 2.71 14.39 55.88
CA HIS A 20 2.44 13.02 55.45
C HIS A 20 1.43 12.98 54.28
N SER A 21 0.40 13.82 54.34
CA SER A 21 -0.60 13.93 53.26
C SER A 21 0.00 14.50 51.97
N HIS A 22 0.90 15.49 52.08
CA HIS A 22 1.54 16.10 50.92
C HIS A 22 2.54 15.14 50.24
N LYS A 23 3.29 14.36 51.03
CA LYS A 23 4.18 13.30 50.50
C LYS A 23 3.37 12.24 49.76
N LYS A 24 2.23 11.79 50.31
CA LYS A 24 1.33 10.84 49.65
C LYS A 24 0.79 11.38 48.32
N LEU A 25 0.28 12.61 48.30
CA LEU A 25 -0.25 13.25 47.08
C LEU A 25 0.83 13.44 46.01
N ARG A 26 2.07 13.76 46.39
CA ARG A 26 3.19 13.87 45.46
C ARG A 26 3.52 12.52 44.82
N THR A 27 3.53 11.47 45.63
CA THR A 27 3.75 10.10 45.16
C THR A 27 2.64 9.67 44.19
N GLU A 28 1.36 9.87 44.54
CA GLU A 28 0.22 9.57 43.64
C GLU A 28 0.30 10.37 42.33
N ARG A 29 0.67 11.65 42.37
CA ARG A 29 0.88 12.45 41.15
C ARG A 29 2.00 11.89 40.27
N ILE A 30 3.13 11.48 40.86
CA ILE A 30 4.26 10.92 40.11
C ILE A 30 3.83 9.62 39.43
N TYR A 31 3.12 8.74 40.13
CA TYR A 31 2.58 7.50 39.54
C TYR A 31 1.62 7.79 38.39
N LEU A 32 0.70 8.76 38.56
CA LEU A 32 -0.22 9.16 37.50
C LEU A 32 0.52 9.73 36.27
N THR A 33 1.54 10.57 36.47
CA THR A 33 2.35 11.12 35.38
C THR A 33 3.14 10.03 34.65
N MET A 34 3.69 9.05 35.37
CA MET A 34 4.40 7.93 34.75
C MET A 34 3.47 7.04 33.91
N MET A 35 2.26 6.74 34.42
CA MET A 35 1.27 5.95 33.68
C MET A 35 0.78 6.67 32.42
N ASN A 36 0.59 7.99 32.48
CA ASN A 36 0.20 8.78 31.31
C ASN A 36 1.31 8.81 30.26
N ALA A 37 2.57 8.99 30.66
CA ALA A 37 3.70 9.03 29.73
C ALA A 37 3.92 7.69 28.99
N ASP A 38 3.69 6.57 29.67
CA ASP A 38 3.76 5.23 29.07
C ASP A 38 2.62 5.01 28.06
N MET A 39 1.41 5.47 28.40
CA MET A 39 0.25 5.43 27.49
C MET A 39 0.46 6.29 26.23
N ASP A 40 0.97 7.51 26.40
CA ASP A 40 1.24 8.44 25.29
C ASP A 40 2.32 7.89 24.34
N ALA A 41 3.34 7.20 24.88
CA ALA A 41 4.38 6.56 24.09
C ALA A 41 3.82 5.40 23.24
N VAL A 42 2.98 4.56 23.84
CA VAL A 42 2.31 3.44 23.14
C VAL A 42 1.35 3.94 22.06
N GLU A 43 0.60 5.01 22.32
CA GLU A 43 -0.31 5.59 21.33
C GLU A 43 0.45 6.20 20.14
N THR A 44 1.60 6.83 20.39
CA THR A 44 2.48 7.37 19.34
C THR A 44 3.04 6.27 18.43
N GLU A 45 3.48 5.14 19.00
CA GLU A 45 4.01 4.02 18.21
C GLU A 45 2.93 3.38 17.32
N ASN A 46 1.74 3.16 17.88
CA ASN A 46 0.60 2.63 17.12
C ASN A 46 0.16 3.56 15.98
N GLN A 47 0.21 4.88 16.19
CA GLN A 47 -0.11 5.87 15.16
C GLN A 47 0.89 5.83 14.01
N ILE A 48 2.19 5.70 14.30
CA ILE A 48 3.24 5.56 13.27
C ILE A 48 3.01 4.29 12.44
N GLU A 49 2.74 3.15 13.10
CA GLU A 49 2.47 1.89 12.40
C GLU A 49 1.23 2.00 11.49
N LEU A 50 0.19 2.70 11.95
CA LEU A 50 -1.02 2.92 11.15
C LEU A 50 -0.77 3.81 9.93
N GLU A 51 0.05 4.86 10.08
CA GLU A 51 0.44 5.73 8.98
C GLU A 51 1.28 4.98 7.94
N GLU A 52 2.24 4.15 8.37
CA GLU A 52 3.02 3.31 7.46
C GLU A 52 2.14 2.31 6.71
N LYS A 53 1.21 1.65 7.40
CA LYS A 53 0.24 0.75 6.76
C LYS A 53 -0.60 1.50 5.74
N THR A 54 -1.10 2.69 6.07
CA THR A 54 -1.89 3.52 5.16
C THR A 54 -1.07 3.92 3.93
N ARG A 55 0.21 4.28 4.11
CA ARG A 55 1.11 4.61 2.99
C ARG A 55 1.32 3.41 2.06
N LEU A 56 1.54 2.22 2.61
CA LEU A 56 1.71 0.99 1.83
C LEU A 56 0.42 0.62 1.08
N ILE A 57 -0.75 0.76 1.72
CA ILE A 57 -2.04 0.53 1.07
C ILE A 57 -2.20 1.44 -0.15
N ASN A 58 -1.91 2.73 -0.01
CA ASN A 58 -2.00 3.68 -1.13
C ASN A 58 -1.06 3.31 -2.28
N GLN A 59 0.18 2.89 -1.99
CA GLN A 59 1.12 2.43 -3.02
C GLN A 59 0.60 1.19 -3.75
N VAL A 60 0.01 0.23 -3.02
CA VAL A 60 -0.59 -0.96 -3.63
C VAL A 60 -1.76 -0.59 -4.52
N LEU A 61 -2.62 0.34 -4.10
CA LEU A 61 -3.77 0.79 -4.88
C LEU A 61 -3.34 1.50 -6.18
N GLU A 62 -2.31 2.35 -6.14
CA GLU A 62 -1.75 3.00 -7.33
C GLU A 62 -1.18 1.98 -8.33
N LEU A 63 -0.48 0.97 -7.83
CA LEU A 63 0.05 -0.12 -8.65
C LEU A 63 -1.06 -0.96 -9.26
N GLN A 64 -2.13 -1.25 -8.52
CA GLN A 64 -3.29 -1.97 -9.02
C GLN A 64 -3.97 -1.21 -10.17
N HIS A 65 -4.21 0.09 -10.01
CA HIS A 65 -4.77 0.92 -11.09
C HIS A 65 -3.88 0.91 -12.33
N THR A 66 -2.56 1.07 -12.15
CA THR A 66 -1.60 1.05 -13.27
C THR A 66 -1.60 -0.30 -13.98
N LEU A 67 -1.71 -1.40 -13.23
CA LEU A 67 -1.74 -2.76 -13.77
C LEU A 67 -3.04 -3.01 -14.55
N GLU A 68 -4.18 -2.54 -14.05
CA GLU A 68 -5.47 -2.63 -14.73
C GLU A 68 -5.44 -1.88 -16.06
N ASP A 69 -4.93 -0.64 -16.08
CA ASP A 69 -4.77 0.15 -17.30
C ASP A 69 -3.86 -0.56 -18.32
N LEU A 70 -2.76 -1.13 -17.86
CA LEU A 70 -1.84 -1.87 -18.72
C LEU A 70 -2.49 -3.14 -19.26
N SER A 71 -3.25 -3.87 -18.44
CA SER A 71 -3.99 -5.05 -18.86
C SER A 71 -4.99 -4.71 -19.96
N ALA A 72 -5.80 -3.66 -19.77
CA ALA A 72 -6.76 -3.21 -20.78
C ALA A 72 -6.08 -2.82 -22.10
N ARG A 73 -4.92 -2.16 -22.03
CA ARG A 73 -4.13 -1.83 -23.22
C ARG A 73 -3.58 -3.07 -23.92
N VAL A 74 -3.13 -4.07 -23.17
CA VAL A 74 -2.66 -5.35 -23.75
C VAL A 74 -3.80 -6.07 -24.47
N ASP A 75 -5.00 -6.09 -23.89
CA ASP A 75 -6.16 -6.71 -24.51
C ASP A 75 -6.57 -5.99 -25.80
N ALA A 76 -6.56 -4.65 -25.80
CA ALA A 76 -6.80 -3.86 -27.01
C ALA A 76 -5.78 -4.15 -28.12
N VAL A 77 -4.48 -4.23 -27.78
CA VAL A 77 -3.42 -4.56 -28.74
C VAL A 77 -3.57 -5.99 -29.27
N LYS A 78 -3.99 -6.94 -28.43
CA LYS A 78 -4.28 -8.32 -28.88
C LYS A 78 -5.44 -8.35 -29.86
N GLU A 79 -6.51 -7.62 -29.60
CA GLU A 79 -7.68 -7.55 -30.49
C GLU A 79 -7.29 -6.96 -31.86
N GLU A 80 -6.56 -5.85 -31.86
CA GLU A 80 -6.04 -5.25 -33.09
C GLU A 80 -5.13 -6.22 -33.86
N ASN A 81 -4.26 -6.95 -33.15
CA ASN A 81 -3.38 -7.93 -33.78
C ASN A 81 -4.16 -9.07 -34.45
N LEU A 82 -5.21 -9.57 -33.80
CA LEU A 82 -6.08 -10.61 -34.37
C LEU A 82 -6.79 -10.13 -35.62
N LYS A 83 -7.29 -8.89 -35.61
CA LYS A 83 -7.91 -8.26 -36.78
C LYS A 83 -6.92 -8.17 -37.95
N LEU A 84 -5.71 -7.67 -37.71
CA LEU A 84 -4.66 -7.57 -38.73
C LEU A 84 -4.24 -8.94 -39.26
N LYS A 85 -4.16 -9.98 -38.42
CA LYS A 85 -3.90 -11.35 -38.88
C LYS A 85 -4.99 -11.86 -39.82
N SER A 86 -6.26 -11.59 -39.50
CA SER A 86 -7.38 -11.97 -40.36
C SER A 86 -7.33 -11.24 -41.72
N GLU A 87 -7.08 -9.93 -41.71
CA GLU A 87 -6.93 -9.15 -42.95
C GLU A 87 -5.77 -9.66 -43.80
N ASN A 88 -4.60 -9.90 -43.18
CA ASN A 88 -3.45 -10.44 -43.87
C ASN A 88 -3.69 -11.84 -44.46
N GLN A 89 -4.47 -12.68 -43.77
CA GLN A 89 -4.84 -13.99 -44.30
C GLN A 89 -5.69 -13.86 -45.57
N VAL A 90 -6.69 -12.97 -45.56
CA VAL A 90 -7.54 -12.72 -46.72
C VAL A 90 -6.71 -12.16 -47.89
N LEU A 91 -5.82 -11.21 -47.62
CA LEU A 91 -4.93 -10.65 -48.63
C LEU A 91 -3.96 -11.70 -49.19
N GLY A 92 -3.39 -12.54 -48.32
CA GLY A 92 -2.52 -13.65 -48.72
C GLY A 92 -3.23 -14.62 -49.69
N GLN A 93 -4.46 -15.03 -49.36
CA GLN A 93 -5.26 -15.88 -50.24
C GLN A 93 -5.57 -15.21 -51.58
N TYR A 94 -5.89 -13.91 -51.57
CA TYR A 94 -6.14 -13.16 -52.79
C TYR A 94 -4.91 -13.16 -53.72
N ILE A 95 -3.71 -12.95 -53.16
CA ILE A 95 -2.46 -13.00 -53.92
C ILE A 95 -2.21 -14.39 -54.47
N GLU A 96 -2.38 -15.45 -53.66
CA GLU A 96 -2.25 -16.85 -54.13
C GLU A 96 -3.20 -17.17 -55.29
N ASN A 97 -4.46 -16.72 -55.19
CA ASN A 97 -5.45 -16.92 -56.24
C ASN A 97 -5.06 -16.18 -57.53
N LEU A 98 -4.51 -14.96 -57.42
CA LEU A 98 -4.02 -14.23 -58.58
C LEU A 98 -2.79 -14.90 -59.21
N MET A 99 -1.85 -15.37 -58.40
CA MET A 99 -0.64 -16.05 -58.89
C MET A 99 -0.98 -17.38 -59.58
N SER A 100 -1.95 -18.13 -59.07
CA SER A 100 -2.38 -19.41 -59.65
C SER A 100 -3.26 -19.26 -60.90
N ALA A 101 -4.12 -18.23 -60.95
CA ALA A 101 -4.97 -17.94 -62.11
C ALA A 101 -4.23 -17.22 -63.24
N SER A 102 -3.18 -16.46 -62.92
CA SER A 102 -2.34 -15.81 -63.92
C SER A 102 -1.31 -16.77 -64.50
N SER A 103 -1.44 -17.08 -65.80
CA SER A 103 -0.48 -17.88 -66.57
C SER A 103 0.95 -17.32 -66.59
N VAL A 104 1.17 -16.07 -66.17
CA VAL A 104 2.48 -15.41 -66.15
C VAL A 104 3.45 -16.03 -65.14
N PHE A 105 2.98 -16.74 -64.11
CA PHE A 105 3.82 -17.43 -63.12
C PHE A 105 3.97 -18.93 -63.35
N GLN A 106 3.38 -19.49 -64.42
CA GLN A 106 3.71 -20.84 -64.85
C GLN A 106 5.10 -20.79 -65.49
N THR A 107 6.13 -21.09 -64.70
CA THR A 107 7.44 -21.45 -65.24
C THR A 107 7.22 -22.51 -66.30
N THR A 108 7.77 -22.26 -67.47
CA THR A 108 7.87 -23.22 -68.55
C THR A 108 8.60 -24.47 -68.06
N ASP A 109 7.87 -25.43 -67.50
CA ASP A 109 8.30 -26.81 -67.52
C ASP A 109 8.27 -27.23 -68.99
N THR A 110 9.38 -26.94 -69.67
CA THR A 110 9.69 -27.56 -70.94
C THR A 110 9.77 -29.05 -70.68
N LYS A 111 8.63 -29.69 -70.93
CA LYS A 111 8.41 -31.11 -71.14
C LYS A 111 9.61 -31.72 -71.87
N SER A 112 10.62 -32.16 -71.12
CA SER A 112 11.71 -32.98 -71.63
C SER A 112 11.17 -34.40 -71.80
N LYS A 113 10.28 -34.56 -72.78
CA LYS A 113 9.90 -35.84 -73.36
C LYS A 113 11.03 -36.21 -74.31
N ARG A 114 12.09 -36.85 -73.81
CA ARG A 114 13.05 -37.55 -74.67
C ARG A 114 12.99 -39.04 -74.37
N LYS A 115 12.53 -39.74 -75.41
CA LYS A 115 12.64 -41.17 -75.77
C LYS A 115 13.54 -42.03 -74.91
#